data_AF-A0A6J4USQ1-F1
#
_entry.id   AF-A0A6J4USQ1-F1
#
_cell.length_a   1.000
_cell.length_b   1.000
_cell.length_c   1.000
_cell.angle_alpha   90.00
_cell.angle_beta   90.00
_cell.angle_gamma   90.00
#
_symmetry.space_group_name_H-M   'P 1'
#
loop_
_entity.id
_entity.type
_entity.pdbx_description
1 polymer ?
#
loop_
_entity_poly.entity_id
_entity_poly.type
_entity_poly.pdbx_seq_one_letter_code
_entity_poly.pdbx_strand_id
1 'polypeptide(L)'
;MGSAGAGAEVELAPTAARPERSATTEAPTGDPDGRVEVATTAIAQIVHAAVLSCYGIVDMAPRSFGSAIGKRLGRSDPGRGIAVNVDDGRVRVELSVVMEYGTPIFTVAKNVMQTVKFQVERSLGMPVERVDVNVQGLRVSTPTPGRHRA
;
A
#
# COMPACT_ATOMS: atom_id res chain seq x y z
N MET A 1 34.62 -57.35 -2.50
CA MET A 1 36.05 -57.46 -2.86
C MET A 1 36.08 -57.57 -4.38
N GLY A 2 36.47 -56.60 -5.20
CA GLY A 2 37.44 -55.53 -5.04
C GLY A 2 38.40 -55.64 -6.23
N SER A 3 38.32 -54.71 -7.17
CA SER A 3 39.41 -54.24 -8.07
C SER A 3 38.74 -53.39 -9.17
N ALA A 4 38.97 -52.07 -9.18
CA ALA A 4 40.14 -51.38 -9.75
C ALA A 4 40.08 -51.47 -11.29
N GLY A 5 39.72 -50.38 -11.99
CA GLY A 5 40.67 -49.37 -12.48
C GLY A 5 41.21 -49.81 -13.86
N ALA A 6 41.62 -49.01 -14.82
CA ALA A 6 41.69 -47.59 -15.09
C ALA A 6 42.22 -47.49 -16.55
N GLY A 7 41.96 -46.40 -17.27
CA GLY A 7 42.53 -46.13 -18.61
C GLY A 7 41.48 -45.55 -19.56
N ALA A 8 41.28 -44.23 -19.66
CA ALA A 8 42.16 -43.22 -20.29
C ALA A 8 42.29 -43.49 -21.81
N GLU A 9 42.16 -42.57 -22.75
CA GLU A 9 41.83 -41.15 -22.82
C GLU A 9 41.80 -40.87 -24.33
N VAL A 10 40.79 -40.20 -24.88
CA VAL A 10 40.92 -39.58 -26.21
C VAL A 10 40.28 -38.19 -26.13
N GLU A 11 41.16 -37.23 -25.92
CA GLU A 11 40.99 -35.81 -26.15
C GLU A 11 40.73 -35.54 -27.63
N LEU A 12 39.69 -34.76 -27.93
CA LEU A 12 39.58 -33.91 -29.13
C LEU A 12 38.58 -32.79 -28.81
N ALA A 13 39.13 -31.61 -28.51
CA ALA A 13 38.37 -30.39 -28.31
C ALA A 13 37.70 -29.92 -29.62
N PRO A 14 36.50 -29.33 -29.52
CA PRO A 14 36.14 -28.27 -30.45
C PRO A 14 35.78 -26.98 -29.69
N THR A 15 36.62 -25.98 -29.96
CA THR A 15 36.31 -24.59 -30.29
C THR A 15 35.19 -23.86 -29.53
N ALA A 16 35.63 -22.79 -28.88
CA ALA A 16 34.84 -21.81 -28.17
C ALA A 16 33.81 -21.10 -29.07
N ALA A 17 32.61 -20.92 -28.52
CA ALA A 17 31.92 -19.63 -28.31
C ALA A 17 30.39 -19.79 -28.45
N ARG A 18 29.78 -20.37 -27.41
CA ARG A 18 28.35 -20.27 -27.11
C ARG A 18 28.23 -20.20 -25.58
N PRO A 19 27.65 -19.15 -24.98
CA PRO A 19 27.48 -19.12 -23.53
C PRO A 19 26.30 -20.04 -23.17
N GLU A 20 26.63 -21.20 -22.63
CA GLU A 20 25.80 -22.07 -21.79
C GLU A 20 26.54 -22.13 -20.43
N ARG A 21 25.98 -22.28 -19.22
CA ARG A 21 24.65 -22.51 -18.69
C ARG A 21 24.73 -22.30 -17.16
N SER A 22 23.59 -21.99 -16.53
CA SER A 22 23.19 -22.41 -15.17
C SER A 22 23.71 -21.70 -13.89
N ALA A 23 22.71 -21.27 -13.11
CA ALA A 23 22.56 -21.26 -11.65
C ALA A 23 23.15 -20.10 -10.82
N THR A 24 22.24 -19.26 -10.28
CA THR A 24 22.13 -18.74 -8.89
C THR A 24 20.97 -17.73 -8.93
N THR A 25 19.75 -18.11 -8.51
CA THR A 25 19.13 -17.69 -7.23
C THR A 25 19.41 -16.21 -6.96
N GLU A 26 18.46 -15.28 -7.11
CA GLU A 26 17.46 -14.96 -6.08
C GLU A 26 16.15 -14.46 -6.74
N ALA A 27 15.20 -15.38 -6.92
CA ALA A 27 13.87 -15.04 -6.46
C ALA A 27 13.99 -14.82 -4.94
N PRO A 28 13.30 -13.85 -4.31
CA PRO A 28 13.06 -13.98 -2.90
C PRO A 28 12.14 -15.20 -2.71
N THR A 29 12.75 -16.37 -2.51
CA THR A 29 12.30 -17.42 -1.60
C THR A 29 11.79 -16.71 -0.35
N GLY A 30 10.50 -16.63 -0.09
CA GLY A 30 9.58 -17.74 0.08
C GLY A 30 9.38 -17.83 1.57
N ASP A 31 8.25 -17.33 2.07
CA ASP A 31 7.81 -17.70 3.40
C ASP A 31 6.85 -18.89 3.22
N PRO A 32 7.25 -20.12 3.61
CA PRO A 32 6.46 -21.33 3.50
C PRO A 32 5.50 -21.47 4.70
N ASP A 33 4.91 -20.37 5.14
CA ASP A 33 3.92 -20.34 6.20
C ASP A 33 2.62 -19.78 5.63
N GLY A 34 1.49 -20.39 5.97
CA GLY A 34 0.16 -19.99 5.50
C GLY A 34 -0.04 -18.49 5.68
N ARG A 35 0.06 -17.74 4.57
CA ARG A 35 0.06 -16.29 4.58
C ARG A 35 -1.35 -15.78 4.86
N VAL A 36 -1.60 -15.41 6.10
CA VAL A 36 -2.79 -14.63 6.47
C VAL A 36 -2.51 -13.18 6.06
N GLU A 37 -2.60 -12.88 4.76
CA GLU A 37 -2.91 -11.52 4.35
C GLU A 37 -4.35 -11.26 4.83
N VAL A 38 -4.53 -10.78 6.05
CA VAL A 38 -5.70 -9.93 6.32
C VAL A 38 -5.58 -8.85 5.26
N ALA A 39 -6.42 -8.92 4.22
CA ALA A 39 -6.18 -8.17 3.00
C ALA A 39 -5.92 -6.72 3.42
N THR A 40 -4.69 -6.25 3.24
CA THR A 40 -4.32 -4.86 3.58
C THR A 40 -5.31 -3.90 2.91
N THR A 41 -5.83 -4.32 1.75
CA THR A 41 -6.97 -3.80 1.03
C THR A 41 -8.27 -3.71 1.84
N ALA A 42 -8.67 -4.75 2.58
CA ALA A 42 -9.85 -4.74 3.45
C ALA A 42 -9.69 -3.75 4.62
N ILE A 43 -8.52 -3.70 5.25
CA ILE A 43 -8.24 -2.68 6.28
C ILE A 43 -8.30 -1.29 5.67
N ALA A 44 -7.68 -1.10 4.50
CA ALA A 44 -7.74 0.17 3.77
C ALA A 44 -9.17 0.56 3.39
N GLN A 45 -10.05 -0.40 3.07
CA GLN A 45 -11.47 -0.12 2.81
C GLN A 45 -12.23 0.33 4.06
N ILE A 46 -11.99 -0.32 5.21
CA ILE A 46 -12.58 0.09 6.49
C ILE A 46 -12.12 1.51 6.84
N VAL A 47 -10.82 1.76 6.72
CA VAL A 47 -10.21 3.07 6.95
C VAL A 47 -10.79 4.11 5.99
N HIS A 48 -10.92 3.80 4.70
CA HIS A 48 -11.51 4.68 3.71
C HIS A 48 -12.95 5.06 4.07
N ALA A 49 -13.78 4.07 4.41
CA ALA A 49 -15.16 4.30 4.84
C ALA A 49 -15.22 5.16 6.11
N ALA A 50 -14.32 4.92 7.07
CA ALA A 50 -14.22 5.71 8.29
C ALA A 50 -13.84 7.17 8.01
N VAL A 51 -12.84 7.41 7.15
CA VAL A 51 -12.40 8.76 6.76
C VAL A 51 -13.51 9.54 6.06
N LEU A 52 -14.25 8.91 5.14
CA LEU A 52 -15.37 9.54 4.44
C LEU A 52 -16.55 9.89 5.36
N SER A 53 -16.65 9.26 6.53
CA SER A 53 -17.66 9.61 7.54
C SER A 53 -17.29 10.85 8.37
N CYS A 54 -16.04 11.31 8.29
CA CYS A 54 -15.57 12.46 9.04
C CYS A 54 -15.87 13.77 8.29
N TYR A 55 -16.47 14.73 9.00
CA TYR A 55 -16.71 16.07 8.47
C TYR A 55 -15.40 16.82 8.19
N GLY A 56 -15.34 17.57 7.08
CA GLY A 56 -14.19 18.40 6.72
C GLY A 56 -13.14 17.69 5.85
N ILE A 57 -13.32 16.41 5.51
CA ILE A 57 -12.54 15.71 4.49
C ILE A 57 -13.30 15.80 3.16
N VAL A 58 -12.63 16.30 2.12
CA VAL A 58 -13.21 16.43 0.78
C VAL A 58 -12.79 15.27 -0.11
N ASP A 59 -11.52 14.86 0.01
CA ASP A 59 -10.92 13.82 -0.82
C ASP A 59 -9.70 13.20 -0.12
N MET A 60 -9.23 12.07 -0.62
CA MET A 60 -7.95 11.47 -0.24
C MET A 60 -6.95 11.58 -1.38
N ALA A 61 -5.72 11.98 -1.06
CA ALA A 61 -4.69 12.21 -2.05
C ALA A 61 -3.75 11.00 -2.19
N PRO A 62 -3.33 10.61 -3.41
CA PRO A 62 -2.31 9.58 -3.58
C PRO A 62 -1.00 9.95 -2.87
N ARG A 63 -0.35 8.97 -2.24
CA ARG A 63 0.95 9.15 -1.56
C ARG A 63 2.13 9.37 -2.51
N SER A 64 2.00 9.10 -3.82
CA SER A 64 3.07 9.28 -4.79
C SER A 64 2.55 9.84 -6.11
N PHE A 65 2.99 11.05 -6.46
CA PHE A 65 2.89 11.58 -7.83
C PHE A 65 3.87 10.88 -8.79
N GLY A 66 4.97 10.31 -8.29
CA GLY A 66 6.02 9.69 -9.12
C GLY A 66 5.75 8.25 -9.58
N SER A 67 4.92 7.48 -8.86
CA SER A 67 4.53 6.11 -9.26
C SER A 67 3.41 6.08 -10.32
N ALA A 68 2.80 7.24 -10.61
CA ALA A 68 1.61 7.37 -11.45
C ALA A 68 1.86 7.20 -12.97
N ILE A 69 3.11 7.14 -13.43
CA ILE A 69 3.41 7.01 -14.86
C ILE A 69 3.29 5.54 -15.35
N GLY A 70 3.35 4.54 -14.44
CA GLY A 70 3.36 3.12 -14.81
C GLY A 70 2.08 2.31 -14.58
N LYS A 71 1.19 2.73 -13.67
CA LYS A 71 0.00 1.95 -13.28
C LYS A 71 -1.29 2.62 -13.74
N ARG A 72 -1.76 2.19 -14.92
CA ARG A 72 -3.15 2.24 -15.43
C ARG A 72 -4.11 3.21 -14.72
N LEU A 73 -4.25 4.38 -15.32
CA LEU A 73 -5.06 5.55 -14.96
C LEU A 73 -6.60 5.34 -15.04
N GLY A 74 -7.14 4.18 -14.63
CA GLY A 74 -8.51 3.78 -15.00
C GLY A 74 -9.48 3.43 -13.87
N ARG A 75 -9.05 3.31 -12.61
CA ARG A 75 -9.96 3.01 -11.48
C ARG A 75 -9.57 3.82 -10.26
N SER A 76 -10.54 4.45 -9.61
CA SER A 76 -10.39 4.98 -8.26
C SER A 76 -10.11 3.81 -7.33
N ASP A 77 -8.83 3.52 -7.08
CA ASP A 77 -8.43 2.57 -6.06
C ASP A 77 -8.81 3.14 -4.69
N PRO A 78 -9.70 2.49 -3.91
CA PRO A 78 -10.09 2.97 -2.58
C PRO A 78 -8.90 3.00 -1.58
N GLY A 79 -7.77 2.37 -1.91
CA GLY A 79 -6.51 2.46 -1.15
C GLY A 79 -5.61 3.63 -1.54
N ARG A 80 -6.02 4.49 -2.49
CA ARG A 80 -5.21 5.61 -2.96
C ARG A 80 -5.15 6.69 -1.87
N GLY A 81 -3.98 6.83 -1.24
CA GLY A 81 -3.79 7.74 -0.11
C GLY A 81 -3.81 7.10 1.28
N ILE A 82 -3.97 5.77 1.36
CA ILE A 82 -3.95 5.01 2.61
C ILE A 82 -2.74 4.07 2.60
N ALA A 83 -1.95 4.08 3.66
CA ALA A 83 -0.99 3.04 3.99
C ALA A 83 -1.51 2.26 5.17
N VAL A 84 -1.40 0.94 5.10
CA VAL A 84 -1.61 0.09 6.25
C VAL A 84 -0.38 -0.80 6.36
N ASN A 85 0.22 -0.81 7.55
CA ASN A 85 1.27 -1.73 7.92
C ASN A 85 0.79 -2.51 9.16
N VAL A 86 0.89 -3.83 9.11
CA VAL A 86 0.51 -4.72 10.20
C VAL A 86 1.76 -5.43 10.66
N ASP A 87 2.11 -5.25 11.93
CA ASP A 87 3.36 -5.71 12.52
C ASP A 87 3.07 -6.19 13.94
N ASP A 88 3.52 -7.38 14.33
CA ASP A 88 3.28 -7.99 15.65
C ASP A 88 1.81 -7.93 16.14
N GLY A 89 0.84 -8.09 15.22
CA GLY A 89 -0.59 -8.02 15.54
C GLY A 89 -1.09 -6.60 15.86
N ARG A 90 -0.30 -5.57 15.59
CA ARG A 90 -0.65 -4.15 15.71
C ARG A 90 -0.80 -3.52 14.34
N VAL A 91 -1.76 -2.60 14.23
CA VAL A 91 -2.02 -1.91 12.97
C VAL A 91 -1.48 -0.48 13.04
N ARG A 92 -0.70 -0.09 12.04
CA ARG A 92 -0.27 1.29 11.77
C ARG A 92 -0.94 1.77 10.50
N VAL A 93 -1.57 2.94 10.58
CA VAL A 93 -2.31 3.54 9.45
C VAL A 93 -1.73 4.91 9.14
N GLU A 94 -1.42 5.17 7.87
CA GLU A 94 -0.99 6.48 7.39
C GLU A 94 -1.99 6.98 6.34
N LEU A 95 -2.49 8.20 6.53
CA LEU A 95 -3.55 8.81 5.74
C LEU A 95 -3.01 10.06 5.04
N SER A 96 -3.31 10.18 3.75
CA SER A 96 -3.09 11.39 2.97
C SER A 96 -4.43 11.99 2.57
N VAL A 97 -4.76 13.14 3.14
CA VAL A 97 -6.09 13.74 3.02
C VAL A 97 -6.04 15.16 2.46
N VAL A 98 -7.12 15.55 1.80
CA VAL A 98 -7.40 16.93 1.39
C VAL A 98 -8.60 17.42 2.19
N MET A 99 -8.42 18.52 2.91
CA MET A 99 -9.44 19.05 3.80
C MET A 99 -10.19 20.24 3.21
N GLU A 100 -11.39 20.49 3.69
CA GLU A 100 -12.15 21.68 3.33
C GLU A 100 -11.57 22.93 4.01
N TYR A 101 -11.37 23.99 3.22
CA TYR A 101 -10.95 25.29 3.74
C TYR A 101 -12.01 25.86 4.70
N GLY A 102 -11.56 26.50 5.78
CA GLY A 102 -12.45 27.07 6.79
C GLY A 102 -12.83 26.12 7.92
N THR A 103 -12.33 24.87 7.90
CA THR A 103 -12.45 23.94 9.04
C THR A 103 -11.18 23.97 9.91
N PRO A 104 -11.31 23.84 11.25
CA PRO A 104 -10.14 23.77 12.12
C PRO A 104 -9.40 22.44 11.92
N ILE A 105 -8.33 22.48 11.11
CA ILE A 105 -7.53 21.32 10.68
C ILE A 105 -7.17 20.40 11.86
N PHE A 106 -6.69 20.97 12.96
CA PHE A 106 -6.26 20.18 14.13
C PHE A 106 -7.41 19.38 14.74
N THR A 107 -8.59 20.00 14.89
CA THR A 107 -9.78 19.35 15.42
C THR A 107 -10.27 18.26 14.49
N VAL A 108 -10.33 18.53 13.19
CA VAL A 108 -10.78 17.54 12.20
C VAL A 108 -9.80 16.37 12.13
N ALA A 109 -8.49 16.63 12.05
CA ALA A 109 -7.48 15.58 12.00
C ALA A 109 -7.53 14.69 13.26
N LYS A 110 -7.71 15.30 14.44
CA LYS A 110 -7.89 14.56 15.69
C LYS A 110 -9.13 13.67 15.65
N ASN A 111 -10.24 14.19 15.17
CA ASN A 111 -11.47 13.41 15.00
C ASN A 111 -11.25 12.24 14.04
N VAL A 112 -10.60 12.47 12.89
CA VAL A 112 -10.27 11.41 11.92
C VAL A 112 -9.42 10.33 12.57
N MET A 113 -8.35 10.69 13.29
CA MET A 113 -7.50 9.73 14.00
C MET A 113 -8.30 8.87 14.98
N GLN A 114 -9.18 9.47 15.77
CA GLN A 114 -10.00 8.77 16.75
C GLN A 114 -11.04 7.85 16.08
N THR A 115 -11.73 8.34 15.05
CA THR A 115 -12.73 7.56 14.31
C THR A 115 -12.10 6.39 13.59
N VAL A 116 -10.99 6.59 12.90
CA VAL A 116 -10.27 5.52 12.19
C VAL A 116 -9.77 4.48 13.18
N LYS A 117 -9.12 4.90 14.27
CA LYS A 117 -8.68 4.00 15.34
C LYS A 117 -9.84 3.14 15.85
N PHE A 118 -10.93 3.77 16.26
CA PHE A 118 -12.10 3.08 16.79
C PHE A 118 -12.70 2.09 15.78
N GLN A 119 -12.87 2.49 14.51
CA GLN A 119 -13.49 1.65 13.50
C GLN A 119 -12.62 0.44 13.14
N VAL A 120 -11.31 0.62 13.06
CA VAL A 120 -10.37 -0.48 12.77
C VAL A 120 -10.31 -1.45 13.95
N GLU A 121 -10.16 -0.95 15.17
CA GLU A 121 -10.15 -1.79 16.38
C GLU A 121 -11.47 -2.55 16.54
N ARG A 122 -12.61 -1.90 16.28
CA ARG A 122 -13.94 -2.53 16.33
C ARG A 122 -14.14 -3.58 15.25
N SER A 123 -13.65 -3.34 14.04
CA SER A 123 -13.89 -4.24 12.90
C SER A 123 -12.96 -5.46 12.91
N LEU A 124 -11.72 -5.29 13.37
CA LEU A 124 -10.69 -6.33 13.32
C LEU A 124 -10.41 -6.96 14.69
N GLY A 125 -10.79 -6.32 15.80
CA GLY A 125 -10.43 -6.76 17.14
C GLY A 125 -8.93 -6.63 17.47
N MET A 126 -8.17 -5.93 16.62
CA MET A 126 -6.73 -5.74 16.76
C MET A 126 -6.41 -4.32 17.24
N PRO A 127 -5.45 -4.13 18.15
CA PRO A 127 -5.08 -2.79 18.61
C PRO A 127 -4.40 -1.98 17.50
N VAL A 128 -4.78 -0.70 17.40
CA VAL A 128 -4.13 0.26 16.52
C VAL A 128 -3.05 1.00 17.29
N GLU A 129 -1.80 0.87 16.85
CA GLU A 129 -0.66 1.51 17.49
C GLU A 129 -0.67 3.03 17.23
N ARG A 130 -0.83 3.41 15.96
CA ARG A 130 -0.85 4.82 15.55
C ARG A 130 -1.66 5.01 14.27
N VAL A 131 -2.29 6.18 14.19
CA VAL A 131 -2.91 6.72 12.97
C VAL A 131 -2.24 8.05 12.67
N ASP A 132 -1.50 8.12 11.57
CA ASP A 132 -0.83 9.32 11.11
C ASP A 132 -1.66 10.00 10.02
N VAL A 133 -1.97 11.28 10.17
CA VAL A 133 -2.76 12.07 9.21
C VAL A 133 -1.88 13.14 8.59
N ASN A 134 -1.60 12.99 7.30
CA ASN A 134 -0.90 13.96 6.49
C ASN A 134 -1.89 14.77 5.65
N VAL A 135 -1.96 16.09 5.88
CA VAL A 135 -2.82 17.00 5.12
C VAL A 135 -2.04 17.51 3.92
N GLN A 136 -2.37 17.01 2.73
CA GLN A 136 -1.67 17.39 1.50
C GLN A 136 -2.14 18.71 0.92
N GLY A 137 -3.35 19.16 1.27
CA GLY A 137 -3.89 20.42 0.77
C GLY A 137 -5.26 20.78 1.34
N LEU A 138 -5.69 21.99 1.02
CA LEU A 138 -7.02 22.50 1.33
C LEU A 138 -7.78 22.75 0.03
N ARG A 139 -9.07 22.41 0.01
CA ARG A 139 -9.97 22.69 -1.11
C ARG A 139 -10.97 23.76 -0.71
N VAL A 140 -11.15 24.75 -1.58
CA VAL A 140 -12.20 25.76 -1.44
C VAL A 140 -13.41 25.28 -2.21
N SER A 141 -14.50 24.97 -1.52
CA SER A 141 -15.79 24.70 -2.11
C SER A 141 -16.37 26.03 -2.59
N THR A 142 -16.10 26.45 -3.83
CA THR A 142 -16.79 27.62 -4.40
C THR A 142 -18.25 27.23 -4.67
N PRO A 143 -19.25 27.84 -4.00
CA PRO A 143 -20.64 27.61 -4.35
C PRO A 143 -20.85 28.11 -5.78
N THR A 144 -21.36 27.25 -6.66
CA THR A 144 -21.72 27.63 -8.03
C THR A 144 -22.67 28.83 -7.95
N PRO A 145 -22.32 30.00 -8.54
CA PRO A 145 -23.22 31.14 -8.51
C PRO A 145 -24.50 30.77 -9.25
N GLY A 146 -25.62 30.86 -8.54
CA GLY A 146 -26.94 30.57 -9.08
C GLY A 146 -27.16 31.40 -10.33
N ARG A 147 -27.52 30.75 -11.43
CA ARG A 147 -27.98 31.41 -12.64
C ARG A 147 -29.18 32.28 -12.26
N HIS A 148 -28.97 33.58 -12.11
CA HIS A 148 -30.04 34.57 -12.14
C HIS A 148 -30.73 34.44 -13.50
N ARG A 149 -31.91 33.82 -13.52
CA ARG A 149 -32.86 34.02 -14.61
C ARG A 149 -33.34 35.46 -14.49
N ALA A 150 -32.92 36.29 -15.44
CA ALA A 150 -33.59 37.54 -15.77
C ALA A 150 -34.88 37.26 -16.55
#